data_AF-A0AAD6LTG5-F1
#
_entry.id   AF-A0AAD6LTG5-F1
#
_cell.length_a   1.000
_cell.length_b   1.000
_cell.length_c   1.000
_cell.angle_alpha   90.00
_cell.angle_beta   90.00
_cell.angle_gamma   90.00
#
_symmetry.space_group_name_H-M   'P 1'
#
loop_
_entity.id
_entity.type
_entity.pdbx_description
1 polymer ?
#
loop_
_entity_poly.entity_id
_entity_poly.type
_entity_poly.pdbx_seq_one_letter_code
_entity_poly.pdbx_strand_id
1 'polypeptide(L)'
;MKFCKKYQEYMQGQQKQLPAVDFKKLKKILKKCRKDFESHQDHDGQSCPHHCPLCDGTFFPSLVKEMSAVVGCFNKRAQKLLELHLASGFRKYFMLQKDHAALIQEGKDLVTYALINAIAVRKILKKYDKIHYSKQGQAFKSKAQSMHIEILQSPWLCELMAFHINLRETKVKSSKAPALFEGCSLTFDDDKPSLSCELFDSIKLDIDLTCSICLDTVFDPVSLTCGHIFCYMCACSAASVTIVDGLKAAKPKEKCPLCRKTGVYEGALHLEELNILLSRRYPFLFMTNQFDYTLAFPQVLGAATSDGKDREDSTGEGALGISVSSIHGISYVLMYKCRRNSSYWTGDVDLLGWIGELLRCMC
;
A
#
# COMPACT_ATOMS: atom_id res chain seq x y z
N MET A 1 13.41 19.77 24.52
CA MET A 1 12.83 18.94 25.61
C MET A 1 11.33 18.61 25.47
N LYS A 2 10.56 19.19 24.52
CA LYS A 2 9.08 19.10 24.52
C LYS A 2 8.44 17.82 23.91
N PHE A 3 9.12 17.08 23.01
CA PHE A 3 8.49 15.97 22.27
C PHE A 3 8.12 14.75 23.13
N CYS A 4 9.01 14.26 24.00
CA CYS A 4 8.72 13.02 24.74
C CYS A 4 7.53 13.16 25.70
N LYS A 5 7.33 14.36 26.25
CA LYS A 5 6.15 14.67 27.07
C LYS A 5 4.89 14.67 26.20
N LYS A 6 4.91 15.39 25.07
CA LYS A 6 3.81 15.41 24.08
C LYS A 6 3.45 14.01 23.56
N TYR A 7 4.46 13.16 23.30
CA TYR A 7 4.25 11.77 22.90
C TYR A 7 3.58 10.96 24.00
N GLN A 8 4.04 11.08 25.25
CA GLN A 8 3.42 10.39 26.38
C GLN A 8 1.98 10.85 26.63
N GLU A 9 1.74 12.16 26.61
CA GLU A 9 0.40 12.76 26.72
C GLU A 9 -0.53 12.24 25.61
N TYR A 10 -0.05 12.23 24.35
CA TYR A 10 -0.81 11.67 23.23
C TYR A 10 -1.16 10.19 23.45
N MET A 11 -0.20 9.36 23.86
CA MET A 11 -0.42 7.93 24.06
C MET A 11 -1.33 7.64 25.26
N GLN A 12 -1.25 8.45 26.32
CA GLN A 12 -2.13 8.35 27.50
C GLN A 12 -3.56 8.81 27.20
N GLY A 13 -3.72 9.79 26.30
CA GLY A 13 -5.04 10.29 25.86
C GLY A 13 -5.79 9.34 24.93
N GLN A 14 -5.19 8.23 24.49
CA GLN A 14 -5.87 7.25 23.64
C GLN A 14 -6.85 6.40 24.47
N GLN A 15 -8.09 6.29 24.01
CA GLN A 15 -9.15 5.51 24.69
C GLN A 15 -8.82 4.01 24.83
N LYS A 16 -7.92 3.49 23.99
CA LYS A 16 -7.43 2.10 24.03
C LYS A 16 -5.92 2.15 24.34
N GLN A 17 -5.43 1.25 25.19
CA GLN A 17 -3.98 1.11 25.39
C GLN A 17 -3.32 0.68 24.07
N LEU A 18 -2.72 1.64 23.36
CA LEU A 18 -2.00 1.37 22.12
C LEU A 18 -0.53 1.06 22.42
N PRO A 19 0.09 0.12 21.67
CA PRO A 19 1.53 -0.09 21.76
C PRO A 19 2.29 1.21 21.49
N ALA A 20 3.39 1.41 22.22
CA ALA A 20 4.18 2.61 22.20
C ALA A 20 5.68 2.28 22.21
N VAL A 21 6.48 3.19 21.68
CA VAL A 21 7.93 3.20 21.89
C VAL A 21 8.22 3.65 23.32
N ASP A 22 8.85 2.78 24.12
CA ASP A 22 9.14 3.05 25.51
C ASP A 22 10.42 3.89 25.64
N PHE A 23 10.25 5.20 25.48
CA PHE A 23 11.32 6.16 25.69
C PHE A 23 11.98 6.07 27.07
N LYS A 24 11.26 5.68 28.13
CA LYS A 24 11.84 5.62 29.47
C LYS A 24 12.83 4.46 29.53
N LYS A 25 12.42 3.27 29.08
CA LYS A 25 13.26 2.08 29.00
C LYS A 25 14.44 2.28 28.06
N LEU A 26 14.22 2.72 26.82
CA LEU A 26 15.30 2.90 25.84
C LEU A 26 16.32 3.96 26.29
N LYS A 27 15.86 5.07 26.88
CA LYS A 27 16.78 6.06 27.45
C LYS A 27 17.54 5.55 28.67
N LYS A 28 16.98 4.62 29.44
CA LYS A 28 17.67 4.01 30.60
C LYS A 28 18.86 3.17 30.12
N ILE A 29 18.70 2.39 29.05
CA ILE A 29 19.79 1.64 28.40
C ILE A 29 20.93 2.60 28.00
N LEU A 30 20.59 3.66 27.26
CA LEU A 30 21.58 4.65 26.80
C LEU A 30 22.26 5.42 27.96
N LYS A 31 21.53 5.71 29.04
CA LYS A 31 22.09 6.38 30.23
C LYS A 31 23.04 5.49 31.00
N LYS A 32 22.74 4.19 31.11
CA LYS A 32 23.63 3.23 31.78
C LYS A 32 24.98 3.20 31.08
N CYS A 33 24.97 3.09 29.75
CA CYS A 33 26.18 3.18 28.94
C CYS A 33 27.01 4.42 29.28
N ARG A 34 26.39 5.61 29.24
CA ARG A 34 27.11 6.86 29.54
C ARG A 34 27.77 6.86 30.92
N LYS A 35 27.07 6.38 31.95
CA LYS A 35 27.59 6.33 33.33
C LYS A 35 28.74 5.34 33.48
N ASP A 36 28.62 4.16 32.88
CA ASP A 36 29.66 3.13 32.94
C ASP A 36 30.98 3.62 32.29
N PHE A 37 30.91 4.48 31.26
CA PHE A 37 32.09 5.15 30.69
C PHE A 37 32.64 6.29 31.57
N GLU A 38 31.77 7.11 32.17
CA GLU A 38 32.19 8.21 33.05
C GLU A 38 32.87 7.69 34.34
N SER A 39 32.58 6.48 34.81
CA SER A 39 33.23 5.86 35.98
C SER A 39 34.60 5.22 35.72
N HIS A 40 35.02 5.07 34.46
CA HIS A 40 36.30 4.46 34.08
C HIS A 40 37.34 5.48 33.58
N GLN A 41 37.08 6.78 33.74
CA GLN A 41 37.93 7.88 33.22
C GLN A 41 39.24 8.16 33.98
N ASP A 42 39.65 7.37 34.97
CA ASP A 42 40.93 7.64 35.67
C ASP A 42 42.18 7.26 34.87
N HIS A 43 42.06 6.47 33.79
CA HIS A 43 43.18 6.19 32.89
C HIS A 43 42.72 6.13 31.44
N ASP A 44 43.05 7.17 30.68
CA ASP A 44 42.95 7.31 29.22
C ASP A 44 41.55 7.66 28.65
N GLY A 45 41.38 8.95 28.33
CA GLY A 45 40.13 9.59 27.92
C GLY A 45 39.64 9.21 26.52
N GLN A 46 39.31 7.94 26.28
CA GLN A 46 38.63 7.52 25.05
C GLN A 46 37.11 7.53 25.24
N SER A 47 36.42 8.27 24.37
CA SER A 47 34.95 8.27 24.28
C SER A 47 34.41 6.86 23.99
N CYS A 48 33.11 6.64 24.24
CA CYS A 48 32.45 5.38 23.89
C CYS A 48 32.80 4.99 22.43
N PRO A 49 33.32 3.78 22.17
CA PRO A 49 33.70 3.39 20.82
C PRO A 49 32.48 3.48 19.90
N HIS A 50 32.73 3.80 18.62
CA HIS A 50 31.70 3.90 17.57
C HIS A 50 30.79 2.64 17.47
N HIS A 51 31.23 1.52 18.07
CA HIS A 51 30.48 0.27 18.24
C HIS A 51 30.46 -0.15 19.71
N CYS A 52 29.27 -0.14 20.35
CA CYS A 52 29.09 -0.54 21.75
C CYS A 52 28.29 -1.84 21.80
N PRO A 53 28.93 -3.02 21.90
CA PRO A 53 28.27 -4.31 21.77
C PRO A 53 27.14 -4.52 22.79
N LEU A 54 27.29 -3.97 23.99
CA LEU A 54 26.29 -4.05 25.06
C LEU A 54 25.03 -3.22 24.77
N CYS A 55 25.20 -2.02 24.22
CA CYS A 55 24.05 -1.23 23.77
C CYS A 55 23.43 -1.86 22.53
N ASP A 56 24.24 -2.35 21.60
CA ASP A 56 23.75 -2.92 20.34
C ASP A 56 22.93 -4.18 20.59
N GLY A 57 23.39 -5.03 21.52
CA GLY A 57 22.71 -6.26 21.94
C GLY A 57 21.45 -6.06 22.79
N THR A 58 21.15 -4.84 23.26
CA THR A 58 19.98 -4.59 24.13
C THR A 58 19.02 -3.53 23.57
N PHE A 59 19.55 -2.45 23.01
CA PHE A 59 18.80 -1.32 22.47
C PHE A 59 18.05 -1.70 21.19
N PHE A 60 18.75 -2.19 20.16
CA PHE A 60 18.11 -2.51 18.88
C PHE A 60 17.10 -3.66 19.00
N PRO A 61 17.37 -4.77 19.71
CA PRO A 61 16.36 -5.81 19.93
C PRO A 61 15.12 -5.29 20.69
N SER A 62 15.30 -4.44 21.70
CA SER A 62 14.19 -3.81 22.40
C SER A 62 13.36 -2.93 21.46
N LEU A 63 14.03 -2.13 20.63
CA LEU A 63 13.37 -1.24 19.67
C LEU A 63 12.64 -2.03 18.57
N VAL A 64 13.21 -3.12 18.05
CA VAL A 64 12.55 -4.02 17.08
C VAL A 64 11.25 -4.58 17.66
N LYS A 65 11.28 -5.04 18.92
CA LYS A 65 10.08 -5.54 19.60
C LYS A 65 8.99 -4.47 19.71
N GLU A 66 9.37 -3.26 20.13
CA GLU A 66 8.44 -2.14 20.28
C GLU A 66 7.88 -1.67 18.92
N MET A 67 8.72 -1.55 17.89
CA MET A 67 8.30 -1.20 16.53
C MET A 67 7.36 -2.25 15.92
N SER A 68 7.67 -3.54 16.09
CA SER A 68 6.83 -4.63 15.59
C SER A 68 5.43 -4.61 16.22
N ALA A 69 5.34 -4.32 17.52
CA ALA A 69 4.04 -4.19 18.21
C ALA A 69 3.24 -2.99 17.69
N VAL A 70 3.90 -1.85 17.46
CA VAL A 70 3.28 -0.64 16.89
C VAL A 70 2.75 -0.91 15.48
N VAL A 71 3.58 -1.46 14.59
CA VAL A 71 3.20 -1.77 13.20
C VAL A 71 2.09 -2.82 13.16
N GLY A 72 2.20 -3.90 13.94
CA GLY A 72 1.18 -4.94 13.99
C GLY A 72 -0.18 -4.41 14.48
N CYS A 73 -0.19 -3.55 15.50
CA CYS A 73 -1.42 -2.90 15.97
C CYS A 73 -2.00 -1.96 14.92
N PHE A 74 -1.16 -1.11 14.31
CA PHE A 74 -1.57 -0.20 13.25
C PHE A 74 -2.20 -0.94 12.07
N ASN A 75 -1.49 -1.92 11.50
CA ASN A 75 -1.95 -2.70 10.34
C ASN A 75 -3.30 -3.37 10.63
N LYS A 76 -3.43 -4.04 11.78
CA LYS A 76 -4.67 -4.73 12.16
C LYS A 76 -5.86 -3.77 12.26
N ARG A 77 -5.65 -2.57 12.82
CA ARG A 77 -6.73 -1.58 12.97
C ARG A 77 -7.06 -0.90 11.65
N ALA A 78 -6.06 -0.54 10.86
CA ALA A 78 -6.23 0.06 9.53
C ALA A 78 -6.98 -0.90 8.60
N GLN A 79 -6.55 -2.16 8.54
CA GLN A 79 -7.24 -3.23 7.80
C GLN A 79 -8.70 -3.33 8.21
N LYS A 80 -8.97 -3.47 9.51
CA LYS A 80 -10.35 -3.57 10.00
C LYS A 80 -11.17 -2.35 9.61
N LEU A 81 -10.64 -1.14 9.74
CA LEU A 81 -11.34 0.08 9.36
C LEU A 81 -11.69 0.11 7.88
N LEU A 82 -10.74 -0.23 7.01
CA LEU A 82 -10.92 -0.22 5.56
C LEU A 82 -11.86 -1.33 5.10
N GLU A 83 -11.77 -2.54 5.67
CA GLU A 83 -12.72 -3.62 5.40
C GLU A 83 -14.15 -3.24 5.77
N LEU A 84 -14.33 -2.50 6.88
CA LEU A 84 -15.65 -1.98 7.26
C LEU A 84 -16.12 -0.91 6.26
N HIS A 85 -15.23 -0.02 5.82
CA HIS A 85 -15.54 1.03 4.87
C HIS A 85 -15.93 0.51 3.47
N LEU A 86 -15.16 -0.45 2.95
CA LEU A 86 -15.31 -1.02 1.61
C LEU A 86 -16.43 -2.07 1.53
N ALA A 87 -16.98 -2.53 2.66
CA ALA A 87 -18.05 -3.51 2.67
C ALA A 87 -19.27 -3.01 1.86
N SER A 88 -19.84 -3.90 1.03
CA SER A 88 -21.03 -3.64 0.22
C SER A 88 -22.31 -4.27 0.81
N GLY A 89 -23.48 -3.91 0.27
CA GLY A 89 -24.77 -4.53 0.63
C GLY A 89 -25.31 -4.18 2.03
N PHE A 90 -25.94 -5.14 2.70
CA PHE A 90 -26.55 -4.96 4.04
C PHE A 90 -25.55 -4.49 5.11
N ARG A 91 -24.26 -4.84 4.96
CA ARG A 91 -23.17 -4.40 5.85
C ARG A 91 -22.93 -2.89 5.76
N LYS A 92 -23.01 -2.33 4.54
CA LYS A 92 -22.95 -0.87 4.28
C LYS A 92 -24.18 -0.17 4.85
N TYR A 93 -25.36 -0.77 4.70
CA TYR A 93 -26.62 -0.23 5.23
C TYR A 93 -26.64 -0.14 6.76
N PHE A 94 -26.21 -1.19 7.45
CA PHE A 94 -26.11 -1.21 8.93
C PHE A 94 -25.05 -0.24 9.46
N MET A 95 -24.00 0.04 8.68
CA MET A 95 -22.96 1.02 9.02
C MET A 95 -23.32 2.46 8.69
N LEU A 96 -24.13 2.71 7.65
CA LEU A 96 -24.67 4.05 7.39
C LEU A 96 -25.45 4.59 8.61
N GLN A 97 -26.07 3.69 9.39
CA GLN A 97 -26.69 4.02 10.68
C GLN A 97 -25.69 4.16 11.84
N LYS A 98 -24.51 3.52 11.78
CA LYS A 98 -23.46 3.59 12.81
C LYS A 98 -22.35 4.56 12.39
N ASP A 99 -22.65 5.83 12.60
CA ASP A 99 -21.72 6.94 12.77
C ASP A 99 -20.50 6.98 11.82
N HIS A 100 -20.75 7.32 10.55
CA HIS A 100 -19.69 7.63 9.58
C HIS A 100 -18.64 8.62 10.10
N ALA A 101 -19.00 9.54 11.01
CA ALA A 101 -18.05 10.48 11.57
C ALA A 101 -17.03 9.78 12.47
N ALA A 102 -17.44 8.77 13.23
CA ALA A 102 -16.54 7.96 14.05
C ALA A 102 -15.52 7.18 13.21
N LEU A 103 -15.93 6.61 12.07
CA LEU A 103 -15.03 5.88 11.17
C LEU A 103 -13.99 6.82 10.54
N ILE A 104 -14.42 8.00 10.09
CA ILE A 104 -13.51 9.04 9.57
C ILE A 104 -12.52 9.47 10.66
N GLN A 105 -13.00 9.69 11.88
CA GLN A 105 -12.15 10.09 12.99
C GLN A 105 -11.14 9.00 13.36
N GLU A 106 -11.56 7.73 13.43
CA GLU A 106 -10.65 6.62 13.68
C GLU A 106 -9.55 6.54 12.60
N GLY A 107 -9.90 6.78 11.33
CA GLY A 107 -8.91 6.87 10.25
C GLY A 107 -7.88 7.97 10.49
N LYS A 108 -8.31 9.15 10.95
CA LYS A 108 -7.41 10.30 11.24
C LYS A 108 -6.51 9.99 12.43
N ASP A 109 -7.07 9.34 13.45
CA ASP A 109 -6.33 8.94 14.64
C ASP A 109 -5.28 7.87 14.32
N LEU A 110 -5.58 6.92 13.42
CA LEU A 110 -4.62 5.91 12.95
C LEU A 110 -3.47 6.52 12.18
N VAL A 111 -3.74 7.47 11.28
CA VAL A 111 -2.65 8.16 10.59
C VAL A 111 -1.81 8.95 11.59
N THR A 112 -2.44 9.72 12.49
CA THR A 112 -1.72 10.44 13.56
C THR A 112 -0.86 9.50 14.41
N TYR A 113 -1.38 8.31 14.74
CA TYR A 113 -0.66 7.28 15.48
C TYR A 113 0.57 6.79 14.71
N ALA A 114 0.45 6.50 13.41
CA ALA A 114 1.58 6.11 12.59
C ALA A 114 2.68 7.19 12.59
N LEU A 115 2.28 8.44 12.42
CA LEU A 115 3.18 9.58 12.29
C LEU A 115 3.94 9.86 13.59
N ILE A 116 3.22 9.93 14.72
CA ILE A 116 3.85 10.26 15.99
C ILE A 116 4.82 9.15 16.43
N ASN A 117 4.52 7.89 16.12
CA ASN A 117 5.41 6.76 16.35
C ASN A 117 6.63 6.78 15.40
N ALA A 118 6.46 7.11 14.12
CA ALA A 118 7.58 7.27 13.20
C ALA A 118 8.55 8.38 13.66
N ILE A 119 8.02 9.52 14.10
CA ILE A 119 8.80 10.60 14.69
C ILE A 119 9.52 10.11 15.95
N ALA A 120 8.84 9.33 16.80
CA ALA A 120 9.42 8.80 18.02
C ALA A 120 10.64 7.90 17.75
N VAL A 121 10.50 6.96 16.81
CA VAL A 121 11.58 6.08 16.35
C VAL A 121 12.75 6.90 15.79
N ARG A 122 12.47 7.88 14.91
CA ARG A 122 13.51 8.76 14.35
C ARG A 122 14.26 9.52 15.46
N LYS A 123 13.57 10.06 16.45
CA LYS A 123 14.19 10.83 17.54
C LYS A 123 15.01 9.94 18.49
N ILE A 124 14.60 8.70 18.77
CA ILE A 124 15.38 7.80 19.64
C ILE A 124 16.62 7.26 18.92
N LEU A 125 16.54 6.97 17.62
CA LEU A 125 17.70 6.57 16.80
C LEU A 125 18.74 7.70 16.70
N LYS A 126 18.29 8.94 16.42
CA LYS A 126 19.20 10.11 16.46
C LYS A 126 19.85 10.30 17.83
N LYS A 127 19.14 9.96 18.91
CA LYS A 127 19.71 10.04 20.26
C LYS A 127 20.77 8.96 20.49
N TYR A 128 20.55 7.75 19.99
CA TYR A 128 21.53 6.67 20.01
C TYR A 128 22.81 7.14 19.28
N ASP A 129 22.70 7.61 18.04
CA ASP A 129 23.84 8.06 17.22
C ASP A 129 24.61 9.20 17.90
N LYS A 130 23.89 10.14 18.54
CA LYS A 130 24.50 11.25 19.28
C LYS A 130 25.28 10.78 20.53
N ILE A 131 24.85 9.73 21.20
CA ILE A 131 25.52 9.22 22.42
C ILE A 131 26.75 8.39 22.06
N HIS A 132 26.68 7.62 20.98
CA HIS A 132 27.75 6.73 20.55
C HIS A 132 28.66 7.32 19.46
N TYR A 133 28.45 8.59 19.09
CA TYR A 133 29.13 9.25 17.97
C TYR A 133 29.17 8.37 16.70
N SER A 134 28.07 7.66 16.41
CA SER A 134 28.02 6.63 15.38
C SER A 134 26.93 6.89 14.34
N LYS A 135 26.87 6.02 13.32
CA LYS A 135 25.81 6.02 12.29
C LYS A 135 24.92 4.77 12.37
N GLN A 136 24.98 4.02 13.47
CA GLN A 136 24.29 2.74 13.55
C GLN A 136 22.77 2.90 13.69
N GLY A 137 22.29 3.93 14.37
CA GLY A 137 20.88 4.27 14.42
C GLY A 137 20.32 4.55 13.03
N GLN A 138 21.08 5.27 12.20
CA GLN A 138 20.75 5.49 10.79
C GLN A 138 20.80 4.18 9.97
N ALA A 139 21.83 3.35 10.15
CA ALA A 139 21.92 2.05 9.47
C ALA A 139 20.77 1.11 9.87
N PHE A 140 20.39 1.12 11.15
CA PHE A 140 19.23 0.40 11.66
C PHE A 140 17.94 0.89 11.00
N LYS A 141 17.78 2.18 10.73
CA LYS A 141 16.61 2.69 10.01
C LYS A 141 16.47 2.04 8.63
N SER A 142 17.56 1.95 7.86
CA SER A 142 17.56 1.25 6.57
C SER A 142 17.27 -0.26 6.72
N LYS A 143 17.77 -0.89 7.79
CA LYS A 143 17.46 -2.29 8.10
C LYS A 143 15.99 -2.51 8.51
N ALA A 144 15.39 -1.56 9.23
CA ALA A 144 13.98 -1.62 9.64
C ALA A 144 13.03 -1.62 8.43
N GLN A 145 13.43 -0.99 7.33
CA GLN A 145 12.70 -1.01 6.05
C GLN A 145 12.65 -2.41 5.45
N SER A 146 13.80 -3.10 5.37
CA SER A 146 13.86 -4.47 4.82
C SER A 146 13.20 -5.52 5.73
N MET A 147 13.04 -5.19 7.01
CA MET A 147 12.34 -5.99 8.01
C MET A 147 10.82 -5.72 8.08
N HIS A 148 10.28 -4.74 7.35
CA HIS A 148 8.86 -4.32 7.39
C HIS A 148 8.35 -3.90 8.78
N ILE A 149 9.23 -3.29 9.58
CA ILE A 149 8.89 -2.77 10.90
C ILE A 149 8.88 -1.22 10.94
N GLU A 150 9.14 -0.55 9.80
CA GLU A 150 8.92 0.89 9.66
C GLU A 150 7.46 1.17 9.27
N ILE A 151 6.70 1.82 10.16
CA ILE A 151 5.27 2.09 9.97
C ILE A 151 4.95 2.96 8.75
N LEU A 152 5.88 3.84 8.35
CA LEU A 152 5.71 4.70 7.17
C LEU A 152 5.75 3.93 5.85
N GLN A 153 6.29 2.70 5.87
CA GLN A 153 6.32 1.80 4.71
C GLN A 153 5.17 0.79 4.74
N SER A 154 4.23 0.91 5.68
CA SER A 154 3.06 0.05 5.71
C SER A 154 2.14 0.39 4.54
N PRO A 155 1.71 -0.59 3.72
CA PRO A 155 0.77 -0.33 2.64
C PRO A 155 -0.59 0.15 3.18
N TRP A 156 -0.94 -0.21 4.41
CA TRP A 156 -2.14 0.29 5.08
C TRP A 156 -2.10 1.80 5.36
N LEU A 157 -0.90 2.40 5.48
CA LEU A 157 -0.79 3.85 5.59
C LEU A 157 -1.13 4.53 4.26
N CYS A 158 -0.68 3.96 3.14
CA CYS A 158 -1.03 4.43 1.81
C CYS A 158 -2.55 4.39 1.59
N GLU A 159 -3.19 3.26 1.91
CA GLU A 159 -4.65 3.12 1.85
C GLU A 159 -5.39 4.12 2.74
N LEU A 160 -4.95 4.32 3.99
CA LEU A 160 -5.56 5.32 4.87
C LEU A 160 -5.42 6.74 4.33
N MET A 161 -4.29 7.07 3.70
CA MET A 161 -4.10 8.37 3.05
C MET A 161 -5.05 8.54 1.88
N ALA A 162 -5.19 7.53 1.01
CA ALA A 162 -6.14 7.55 -0.09
C ALA A 162 -7.59 7.66 0.39
N PHE A 163 -7.96 6.87 1.41
CA PHE A 163 -9.25 6.94 2.10
C PHE A 163 -9.59 8.36 2.57
N HIS A 164 -8.63 9.04 3.22
CA HIS A 164 -8.85 10.41 3.68
C HIS A 164 -9.08 11.40 2.54
N ILE A 165 -8.35 11.27 1.43
CA ILE A 165 -8.53 12.13 0.25
C ILE A 165 -9.89 11.85 -0.39
N ASN A 166 -10.22 10.58 -0.61
CA ASN A 166 -11.50 10.14 -1.18
C ASN A 166 -12.70 10.67 -0.38
N LEU A 167 -12.59 10.75 0.95
CA LEU A 167 -13.64 11.27 1.81
C LEU A 167 -13.71 12.80 1.84
N ARG A 168 -12.56 13.49 1.80
CA ARG A 168 -12.53 14.96 1.74
C ARG A 168 -13.26 15.48 0.49
N GLU A 169 -13.07 14.83 -0.65
CA GLU A 169 -13.72 15.21 -1.91
C GLU A 169 -15.23 15.01 -1.90
N THR A 170 -15.74 14.10 -1.06
CA THR A 170 -17.20 13.85 -0.96
C THR A 170 -17.93 14.83 -0.04
N LYS A 171 -17.24 15.63 0.77
CA LYS A 171 -17.84 16.57 1.72
C LYS A 171 -17.60 18.01 1.27
N VAL A 172 -18.62 18.62 0.66
CA VAL A 172 -18.66 20.07 0.45
C VAL A 172 -18.57 20.77 1.81
N LYS A 173 -17.44 21.47 2.02
CA LYS A 173 -17.11 22.42 3.10
C LYS A 173 -17.86 22.22 4.42
N SER A 174 -17.22 21.61 5.42
CA SER A 174 -17.48 22.02 6.81
C SER A 174 -16.28 21.88 7.75
N SER A 175 -16.05 23.00 8.43
CA SER A 175 -15.49 23.21 9.76
C SER A 175 -13.99 23.01 10.04
N LYS A 176 -13.45 24.08 10.61
CA LYS A 176 -12.15 24.24 11.25
C LYS A 176 -12.09 23.41 12.53
N ALA A 177 -11.38 22.29 12.50
CA ALA A 177 -10.84 21.64 13.69
C ALA A 177 -9.31 21.61 13.55
N PRO A 178 -8.52 21.94 14.58
CA PRO A 178 -7.07 21.85 14.50
C PRO A 178 -6.67 20.37 14.49
N ALA A 179 -6.67 19.76 13.31
CA ALA A 179 -6.26 18.38 13.13
C ALA A 179 -4.74 18.34 12.99
N LEU A 180 -4.08 17.41 13.70
CA LEU A 180 -2.66 17.12 13.49
C LEU A 180 -2.34 16.55 12.07
N PHE A 181 -3.34 16.55 11.19
CA PHE A 181 -3.40 15.89 9.90
C PHE A 181 -4.29 16.72 8.96
N GLU A 182 -3.70 17.75 8.34
CA GLU A 182 -4.42 18.63 7.42
C GLU A 182 -3.93 18.49 5.95
N GLY A 183 -2.79 17.84 5.67
CA GLY A 183 -2.08 18.02 4.40
C GLY A 183 -1.82 16.78 3.53
N CYS A 184 -2.67 15.74 3.52
CA CYS A 184 -2.52 14.69 2.52
C CYS A 184 -3.14 15.12 1.18
N SER A 185 -2.36 15.02 0.10
CA SER A 185 -2.76 15.37 -1.25
C SER A 185 -2.15 14.41 -2.26
N LEU A 186 -2.82 14.31 -3.42
CA LEU A 186 -2.26 13.68 -4.60
C LEU A 186 -1.64 14.79 -5.46
N THR A 187 -0.34 14.71 -5.70
CA THR A 187 0.46 15.70 -6.45
C THR A 187 1.02 15.09 -7.74
N PHE A 188 1.30 15.94 -8.71
CA PHE A 188 1.85 15.57 -10.02
C PHE A 188 3.03 16.50 -10.29
N ASP A 189 4.23 16.00 -9.98
CA ASP A 189 5.47 16.70 -10.32
C ASP A 189 6.00 16.02 -11.60
N ASP A 190 6.17 16.77 -12.69
CA ASP A 190 6.68 16.28 -13.98
C ASP A 190 5.95 15.01 -14.51
N ASP A 191 4.60 15.05 -14.56
CA ASP A 191 3.71 13.93 -14.95
C ASP A 191 3.76 12.69 -14.04
N LYS A 192 4.49 12.77 -12.93
CA LYS A 192 4.65 11.66 -11.99
C LYS A 192 3.68 11.77 -10.82
N PRO A 193 2.72 10.82 -10.66
CA PRO A 193 1.81 10.82 -9.53
C PRO A 193 2.56 10.51 -8.23
N SER A 194 2.34 11.35 -7.22
CA SER A 194 2.80 11.05 -5.87
C SER A 194 1.74 11.34 -4.82
N LEU A 195 1.64 10.44 -3.85
CA LEU A 195 0.80 10.64 -2.68
C LEU A 195 1.64 11.28 -1.58
N SER A 196 1.40 12.56 -1.34
CA SER A 196 2.16 13.34 -0.38
C SER A 196 1.35 13.64 0.86
N CYS A 197 2.04 13.75 2.00
CA CYS A 197 1.43 14.23 3.24
C CYS A 197 2.41 15.08 4.05
N GLU A 198 1.99 16.30 4.38
CA GLU A 198 2.75 17.21 5.22
C GLU A 198 2.46 17.00 6.71
N LEU A 199 3.53 16.92 7.51
CA LEU A 199 3.48 16.49 8.91
C LEU A 199 4.08 17.54 9.85
N PHE A 200 3.68 17.49 11.13
CA PHE A 200 4.31 18.25 12.20
C PHE A 200 5.82 17.92 12.29
N ASP A 201 6.67 18.95 12.41
CA ASP A 201 8.14 18.89 12.36
C ASP A 201 8.78 18.68 10.95
N SER A 202 8.12 19.13 9.87
CA SER A 202 8.69 19.16 8.49
C SER A 202 9.04 17.79 7.91
N ILE A 203 8.32 16.75 8.32
CA ILE A 203 8.43 15.44 7.65
C ILE A 203 7.44 15.46 6.50
N LYS A 204 7.93 15.37 5.26
CA LYS A 204 7.10 15.08 4.09
C LYS A 204 7.14 13.56 3.89
N LEU A 205 5.98 12.92 3.93
CA LEU A 205 5.84 11.59 3.37
C LEU A 205 5.49 11.77 1.90
N ASP A 206 6.21 11.07 1.03
CA ASP A 206 6.00 11.11 -0.42
C ASP A 206 6.06 9.67 -0.92
N ILE A 207 4.94 9.17 -1.42
CA ILE A 207 4.82 7.83 -1.97
C ILE A 207 4.72 7.98 -3.48
N ASP A 208 5.75 7.50 -4.15
CA ASP A 208 5.79 7.39 -5.61
C ASP A 208 4.74 6.37 -6.09
N LEU A 209 3.85 6.80 -6.97
CA LEU A 209 2.79 5.98 -7.55
C LEU A 209 3.11 5.57 -9.00
N THR A 210 4.39 5.62 -9.40
CA THR A 210 4.85 5.05 -10.67
C THR A 210 5.21 3.58 -10.51
N CYS A 211 4.66 2.74 -11.39
CA CYS A 211 5.02 1.35 -11.48
C CYS A 211 6.41 1.22 -12.09
N SER A 212 7.36 0.65 -11.34
CA SER A 212 8.74 0.47 -11.85
C SER A 212 8.90 -0.57 -12.98
N ILE A 213 7.84 -1.27 -13.37
CA ILE A 213 7.86 -2.22 -14.49
C ILE A 213 7.42 -1.53 -15.79
N CYS A 214 6.21 -0.94 -15.81
CA CYS A 214 5.71 -0.24 -17.00
C CYS A 214 6.14 1.23 -17.08
N LEU A 215 6.71 1.77 -16.00
CA LEU A 215 7.15 3.17 -15.86
C LEU A 215 6.02 4.21 -15.91
N ASP A 216 4.76 3.75 -15.94
CA ASP A 216 3.57 4.59 -15.89
C ASP A 216 2.95 4.65 -14.48
N THR A 217 1.93 5.49 -14.32
CA THR A 217 1.06 5.52 -13.13
C THR A 217 0.54 4.13 -12.84
N VAL A 218 0.60 3.70 -11.57
CA VAL A 218 0.08 2.40 -11.15
C VAL A 218 -1.41 2.26 -11.47
N PHE A 219 -1.76 1.19 -12.17
CA PHE A 219 -3.14 0.79 -12.48
C PHE A 219 -3.47 -0.50 -11.73
N ASP A 220 -4.63 -0.53 -11.06
CA ASP A 220 -5.01 -1.61 -10.14
C ASP A 220 -3.85 -1.93 -9.15
N PRO A 221 -3.48 -0.95 -8.30
CA PRO A 221 -2.25 -0.99 -7.53
C PRO A 221 -2.25 -2.14 -6.50
N VAL A 222 -1.17 -2.92 -6.51
CA VAL A 222 -0.88 -3.93 -5.50
C VAL A 222 0.42 -3.61 -4.78
N SER A 223 0.40 -3.71 -3.45
CA SER A 223 1.61 -3.68 -2.64
C SER A 223 2.05 -5.10 -2.31
N LEU A 224 3.29 -5.46 -2.66
CA LEU A 224 3.89 -6.72 -2.24
C LEU A 224 4.17 -6.69 -0.73
N THR A 225 4.41 -7.84 -0.10
CA THR A 225 4.74 -7.87 1.34
C THR A 225 6.04 -7.12 1.66
N CYS A 226 6.85 -6.83 0.63
CA CYS A 226 8.02 -5.98 0.76
C CYS A 226 7.75 -4.47 0.81
N GLY A 227 6.50 -4.02 0.63
CA GLY A 227 6.07 -2.62 0.62
C GLY A 227 6.04 -1.96 -0.76
N HIS A 228 6.78 -2.49 -1.74
CA HIS A 228 6.79 -1.97 -3.12
C HIS A 228 5.45 -2.14 -3.81
N ILE A 229 5.04 -1.09 -4.54
CA ILE A 229 3.76 -1.00 -5.24
C ILE A 229 3.99 -1.16 -6.75
N PHE A 230 3.13 -1.94 -7.40
CA PHE A 230 3.13 -2.19 -8.84
C PHE A 230 1.70 -2.22 -9.36
N CYS A 231 1.51 -2.15 -10.69
CA CYS A 231 0.24 -2.57 -11.29
C CYS A 231 0.01 -4.06 -11.03
N TYR A 232 -1.23 -4.49 -10.86
CA TYR A 232 -1.55 -5.91 -10.65
C TYR A 232 -1.01 -6.81 -11.78
N MET A 233 -1.27 -6.45 -13.04
CA MET A 233 -0.70 -7.14 -14.22
C MET A 233 0.82 -7.21 -14.21
N CYS A 234 1.48 -6.10 -13.89
CA CYS A 234 2.95 -6.04 -13.82
C CYS A 234 3.48 -6.99 -12.74
N ALA A 235 2.83 -7.02 -11.57
CA ALA A 235 3.18 -7.95 -10.50
C ALA A 235 2.96 -9.41 -10.90
N CYS A 236 1.85 -9.73 -11.59
CA CYS A 236 1.55 -11.08 -12.06
C CYS A 236 2.59 -11.56 -13.08
N SER A 237 2.93 -10.72 -14.06
CA SER A 237 3.99 -10.99 -15.03
C SER A 237 5.33 -11.23 -14.35
N ALA A 238 5.73 -10.36 -13.41
CA ALA A 238 6.97 -10.51 -12.64
C ALA A 238 6.99 -11.78 -11.77
N ALA A 239 5.83 -12.23 -11.31
CA ALA A 239 5.68 -13.47 -10.54
C ALA A 239 5.53 -14.72 -11.41
N SER A 240 5.55 -14.59 -12.74
CA SER A 240 5.29 -15.68 -13.69
C SER A 240 3.97 -16.40 -13.43
N VAL A 241 2.92 -15.65 -13.10
CA VAL A 241 1.54 -16.15 -12.90
C VAL A 241 0.56 -15.43 -13.81
N THR A 242 -0.54 -16.10 -14.15
CA THR A 242 -1.62 -15.42 -14.87
C THR A 242 -2.42 -14.53 -13.92
N ILE A 243 -3.14 -13.56 -14.47
CA ILE A 243 -4.08 -12.70 -13.73
C ILE A 243 -5.16 -13.54 -13.03
N VAL A 244 -5.55 -14.67 -13.65
CA VAL A 244 -6.58 -15.60 -13.16
C VAL A 244 -6.07 -16.40 -11.96
N ASP A 245 -4.85 -16.92 -12.03
CA ASP A 245 -4.22 -17.63 -10.90
C ASP A 245 -3.96 -16.68 -9.72
N GLY A 246 -3.59 -15.44 -10.07
CA GLY A 246 -3.28 -14.37 -9.15
C GLY A 246 -1.96 -14.54 -8.40
N LEU A 247 -1.56 -13.49 -7.67
CA LEU A 247 -0.26 -13.41 -7.01
C LEU A 247 -0.03 -14.47 -5.91
N LYS A 248 -1.10 -15.07 -5.40
CA LYS A 248 -1.01 -16.16 -4.40
C LYS A 248 -0.45 -17.45 -4.98
N ALA A 249 -0.58 -17.66 -6.30
CA ALA A 249 -0.02 -18.82 -6.99
C ALA A 249 1.49 -18.70 -7.27
N ALA A 250 2.09 -17.54 -6.98
CA ALA A 250 3.49 -17.28 -7.22
C ALA A 250 4.40 -18.23 -6.44
N LYS A 251 5.46 -18.73 -7.07
CA LYS A 251 6.43 -19.60 -6.40
C LYS A 251 7.19 -18.81 -5.32
N PRO A 252 7.51 -19.39 -4.16
CA PRO A 252 8.24 -18.68 -3.09
C PRO A 252 9.61 -18.12 -3.51
N LYS A 253 10.22 -18.68 -4.57
CA LYS A 253 11.50 -18.24 -5.13
C LYS A 253 11.41 -16.94 -5.93
N GLU A 254 10.21 -16.54 -6.36
CA GLU A 254 10.02 -15.33 -7.15
C GLU A 254 10.35 -14.09 -6.32
N LYS A 255 10.95 -13.10 -6.97
CA LYS A 255 11.60 -11.97 -6.31
C LYS A 255 10.91 -10.66 -6.67
N CYS A 256 10.82 -9.76 -5.70
CA CYS A 256 10.43 -8.38 -5.98
C CYS A 256 11.36 -7.76 -7.06
N PRO A 257 10.83 -7.14 -8.12
CA PRO A 257 11.62 -6.47 -9.15
C PRO A 257 12.52 -5.36 -8.61
N LEU A 258 12.09 -4.67 -7.55
CA LEU A 258 12.80 -3.54 -6.97
C LEU A 258 13.86 -3.95 -5.93
N CYS A 259 13.47 -4.73 -4.91
CA CYS A 259 14.39 -5.08 -3.81
C CYS A 259 14.92 -6.50 -3.84
N ARG A 260 14.52 -7.32 -4.84
CA ARG A 260 14.97 -8.71 -5.04
C ARG A 260 14.68 -9.68 -3.89
N LYS A 261 13.84 -9.27 -2.92
CA LYS A 261 13.39 -10.13 -1.81
C LYS A 261 12.46 -11.22 -2.34
N THR A 262 12.68 -12.46 -1.91
CA THR A 262 11.88 -13.64 -2.27
C THR A 262 10.62 -13.75 -1.41
N GLY A 263 9.61 -14.48 -1.88
CA GLY A 263 8.41 -14.80 -1.09
C GLY A 263 7.52 -13.59 -0.82
N VAL A 264 7.52 -12.61 -1.72
CA VAL A 264 6.85 -11.31 -1.50
C VAL A 264 5.42 -11.22 -2.06
N TYR A 265 5.00 -12.22 -2.85
CA TYR A 265 3.76 -12.19 -3.62
C TYR A 265 2.56 -12.82 -2.91
N GLU A 266 2.77 -13.86 -2.10
CA GLU A 266 1.70 -14.62 -1.43
C GLU A 266 0.78 -13.74 -0.57
N GLY A 267 1.36 -12.75 0.11
CA GLY A 267 0.65 -11.80 0.95
C GLY A 267 0.43 -10.42 0.32
N ALA A 268 0.49 -10.31 -1.02
CA ALA A 268 0.26 -9.04 -1.69
C ALA A 268 -1.12 -8.45 -1.37
N LEU A 269 -1.17 -7.15 -1.13
CA LEU A 269 -2.37 -6.40 -0.78
C LEU A 269 -2.81 -5.56 -1.97
N HIS A 270 -4.07 -5.71 -2.40
CA HIS A 270 -4.70 -4.76 -3.33
C HIS A 270 -5.00 -3.46 -2.59
N LEU A 271 -4.61 -2.34 -3.18
CA LEU A 271 -4.78 -1.01 -2.62
C LEU A 271 -6.06 -0.38 -3.19
N GLU A 272 -7.20 -0.78 -2.65
CA GLU A 272 -8.53 -0.45 -3.17
C GLU A 272 -8.87 1.04 -3.06
N GLU A 273 -8.57 1.67 -1.92
CA GLU A 273 -8.81 3.10 -1.75
C GLU A 273 -7.91 3.93 -2.66
N LEU A 274 -6.65 3.51 -2.81
CA LEU A 274 -5.73 4.11 -3.77
C LEU A 274 -6.26 3.94 -5.20
N ASN A 275 -6.76 2.76 -5.55
CA ASN A 275 -7.34 2.49 -6.85
C ASN A 275 -8.53 3.43 -7.12
N ILE A 276 -9.47 3.53 -6.17
CA ILE A 276 -10.63 4.44 -6.24
C ILE A 276 -10.17 5.90 -6.44
N LEU A 277 -9.16 6.33 -5.69
CA LEU A 277 -8.61 7.68 -5.79
C LEU A 277 -8.05 7.94 -7.19
N LEU A 278 -7.24 7.03 -7.71
CA LEU A 278 -6.64 7.13 -9.04
C LEU A 278 -7.71 7.10 -10.14
N SER A 279 -8.72 6.24 -10.04
CA SER A 279 -9.81 6.16 -11.02
C SER A 279 -10.60 7.46 -11.14
N ARG A 280 -10.83 8.15 -10.01
CA ARG A 280 -11.56 9.43 -9.99
C ARG A 280 -10.77 10.55 -10.63
N ARG A 281 -9.45 10.55 -10.42
CA ARG A 281 -8.57 11.61 -10.93
C ARG A 281 -8.16 11.36 -12.38
N TYR A 282 -8.15 10.11 -12.85
CA TYR A 282 -7.68 9.70 -14.18
C TYR A 282 -8.58 8.68 -14.88
N PRO A 283 -9.81 9.06 -15.27
CA PRO A 283 -10.72 8.14 -15.95
C PRO A 283 -10.16 7.57 -17.28
N PHE A 284 -9.30 8.33 -17.97
CA PHE A 284 -8.71 7.90 -19.25
C PHE A 284 -7.70 6.75 -19.10
N LEU A 285 -6.82 6.78 -18.09
CA LEU A 285 -5.90 5.67 -17.79
C LEU A 285 -6.67 4.38 -17.45
N PHE A 286 -7.87 4.53 -16.88
CA PHE A 286 -8.72 3.40 -16.55
C PHE A 286 -9.48 2.86 -17.77
N MET A 287 -9.83 3.69 -18.74
CA MET A 287 -10.41 3.19 -20.00
C MET A 287 -9.39 2.38 -20.80
N THR A 288 -8.18 2.89 -21.02
CA THR A 288 -7.19 2.23 -21.89
C THR A 288 -6.70 0.89 -21.31
N ASN A 289 -6.37 0.85 -20.02
CA ASN A 289 -5.87 -0.38 -19.40
C ASN A 289 -6.98 -1.44 -19.22
N GLN A 290 -8.26 -1.05 -19.04
CA GLN A 290 -9.37 -2.01 -18.99
C GLN A 290 -9.51 -2.79 -20.32
N PHE A 291 -9.19 -2.18 -21.46
CA PHE A 291 -9.11 -2.86 -22.75
C PHE A 291 -7.96 -3.89 -22.79
N ASP A 292 -6.79 -3.57 -22.24
CA ASP A 292 -5.67 -4.53 -22.18
C ASP A 292 -5.97 -5.74 -21.27
N TYR A 293 -6.66 -5.53 -20.13
CA TYR A 293 -7.14 -6.61 -19.27
C TYR A 293 -8.12 -7.56 -19.98
N THR A 294 -8.97 -7.02 -20.86
CA THR A 294 -9.94 -7.81 -21.64
C THR A 294 -9.30 -8.50 -22.85
N LEU A 295 -8.28 -7.89 -23.46
CA LEU A 295 -7.49 -8.48 -24.54
C LEU A 295 -6.45 -9.52 -24.07
N ALA A 296 -6.10 -9.56 -22.78
CA ALA A 296 -5.28 -10.62 -22.20
C ALA A 296 -6.07 -11.94 -21.95
N PHE A 297 -7.40 -11.89 -22.00
CA PHE A 297 -8.29 -13.02 -21.75
C PHE A 297 -8.29 -14.15 -22.81
N PRO A 298 -8.04 -13.91 -24.12
CA PRO A 298 -8.04 -14.96 -25.13
C PRO A 298 -6.84 -15.92 -25.06
N GLN A 299 -5.78 -15.63 -24.30
CA GLN A 299 -4.57 -16.47 -24.29
C GLN A 299 -4.69 -17.76 -23.44
N VAL A 300 -5.84 -18.01 -22.80
CA VAL A 300 -6.06 -19.12 -21.85
C VAL A 300 -6.52 -20.44 -22.52
N LEU A 301 -6.72 -20.49 -23.84
CA LEU A 301 -7.23 -21.68 -24.55
C LEU A 301 -6.27 -22.31 -25.57
N GLY A 302 -4.96 -22.05 -25.47
CA GLY A 302 -3.98 -22.44 -26.49
C GLY A 302 -2.70 -23.09 -25.99
N ALA A 303 -2.75 -23.91 -24.94
CA ALA A 303 -1.58 -24.69 -24.50
C ALA A 303 -1.97 -26.10 -24.03
N ALA A 304 -2.45 -26.93 -24.96
CA ALA A 304 -2.45 -28.39 -24.80
C ALA A 304 -1.45 -28.98 -25.81
N THR A 305 -0.58 -29.83 -25.29
CA THR A 305 0.61 -30.40 -25.90
C THR A 305 0.34 -31.26 -27.14
N SER A 306 1.28 -31.19 -28.08
CA SER A 306 1.43 -32.08 -29.24
C SER A 306 1.73 -33.52 -28.82
N ASP A 307 0.92 -34.48 -29.30
CA ASP A 307 1.41 -35.79 -29.76
C ASP A 307 0.35 -36.44 -30.67
N GLY A 308 0.75 -36.85 -31.87
CA GLY A 308 -0.15 -37.30 -32.93
C GLY A 308 -0.35 -38.82 -33.00
N LYS A 309 -1.50 -39.25 -33.56
CA LYS A 309 -1.58 -40.25 -34.64
C LYS A 309 -3.01 -40.49 -35.15
N ASP A 310 -3.11 -40.45 -36.47
CA ASP A 310 -4.13 -40.85 -37.45
C ASP A 310 -5.24 -41.86 -37.06
N ARG A 311 -6.50 -41.57 -37.44
CA ARG A 311 -7.37 -42.40 -38.31
C ARG A 311 -8.78 -41.80 -38.51
N GLU A 312 -9.24 -41.80 -39.75
CA GLU A 312 -10.60 -41.50 -40.25
C GLU A 312 -11.62 -42.58 -39.81
N ASP A 313 -12.84 -42.24 -39.41
CA ASP A 313 -14.03 -42.15 -40.31
C ASP A 313 -15.38 -42.02 -39.55
N SER A 314 -16.20 -41.08 -40.04
CA SER A 314 -17.67 -40.95 -40.05
C SER A 314 -18.60 -40.89 -38.81
N THR A 315 -19.48 -39.88 -38.88
CA THR A 315 -20.86 -39.71 -38.34
C THR A 315 -21.12 -39.07 -36.96
N GLY A 316 -21.70 -37.85 -37.00
CA GLY A 316 -22.81 -37.44 -36.13
C GLY A 316 -22.51 -36.51 -34.94
N GLU A 317 -23.04 -35.28 -35.04
CA GLU A 317 -23.44 -34.35 -33.96
C GLU A 317 -22.38 -33.40 -33.32
N GLY A 318 -22.54 -32.11 -33.66
CA GLY A 318 -22.62 -31.03 -32.67
C GLY A 318 -21.32 -30.49 -32.06
N ALA A 319 -20.50 -29.75 -32.82
CA ALA A 319 -19.56 -28.79 -32.25
C ALA A 319 -19.37 -27.59 -33.21
N LEU A 320 -19.64 -26.38 -32.73
CA LEU A 320 -19.28 -25.13 -33.40
C LEU A 320 -17.75 -25.03 -33.47
N GLY A 321 -17.17 -25.47 -34.58
CA GLY A 321 -15.83 -25.09 -34.99
C GLY A 321 -15.86 -23.71 -35.63
N ILE A 322 -15.20 -22.72 -35.02
CA ILE A 322 -14.90 -21.46 -35.70
C ILE A 322 -13.60 -21.68 -36.47
N SER A 323 -13.68 -21.81 -37.79
CA SER A 323 -12.51 -21.72 -38.67
C SER A 323 -12.07 -20.27 -38.73
N VAL A 324 -10.82 -19.98 -38.35
CA VAL A 324 -10.22 -18.66 -38.55
C VAL A 324 -9.55 -18.65 -39.92
N SER A 325 -10.30 -18.24 -40.94
CA SER A 325 -9.70 -17.76 -42.19
C SER A 325 -9.44 -16.27 -42.05
N SER A 326 -8.16 -15.88 -42.04
CA SER A 326 -7.74 -14.50 -42.20
C SER A 326 -8.39 -13.88 -43.43
N ILE A 327 -9.10 -12.76 -43.28
CA ILE A 327 -9.12 -11.59 -44.17
C ILE A 327 -9.89 -10.47 -43.42
N HIS A 328 -9.18 -9.37 -43.16
CA HIS A 328 -9.64 -8.00 -42.83
C HIS A 328 -11.07 -7.79 -42.28
N GLY A 329 -11.17 -7.48 -40.99
CA GLY A 329 -12.35 -6.85 -40.37
C GLY A 329 -12.75 -7.52 -39.06
N ILE A 330 -12.22 -7.03 -37.93
CA ILE A 330 -12.60 -7.53 -36.60
C ILE A 330 -13.81 -6.72 -36.10
N SER A 331 -15.01 -7.30 -36.15
CA SER A 331 -16.14 -6.86 -35.31
C SER A 331 -15.97 -7.45 -33.91
N TYR A 332 -15.94 -6.59 -32.89
CA TYR A 332 -15.86 -7.00 -31.48
C TYR A 332 -17.26 -6.95 -30.85
N VAL A 333 -17.83 -8.11 -30.51
CA VAL A 333 -19.01 -8.18 -29.63
C VAL A 333 -18.54 -8.02 -28.18
N LEU A 334 -18.66 -6.80 -27.63
CA LEU A 334 -18.37 -6.48 -26.23
C LEU A 334 -19.65 -6.58 -25.37
N MET A 335 -19.61 -7.38 -24.32
CA MET A 335 -20.66 -7.43 -23.28
C MET A 335 -20.33 -6.46 -22.15
N TYR A 336 -21.08 -5.37 -22.02
CA TYR A 336 -20.95 -4.42 -20.90
C TYR A 336 -22.02 -4.68 -19.82
N LYS A 337 -21.62 -4.62 -18.54
CA LYS A 337 -22.55 -4.59 -17.39
C LYS A 337 -22.57 -3.20 -16.76
N CYS A 338 -23.58 -2.40 -17.09
CA CYS A 338 -23.80 -1.09 -16.45
C CYS A 338 -24.30 -1.28 -15.01
N ARG A 339 -23.59 -0.72 -14.02
CA ARG A 339 -23.89 -0.92 -12.58
C ARG A 339 -25.17 -0.23 -12.10
N ARG A 340 -25.86 0.54 -12.95
CA ARG A 340 -27.09 1.29 -12.61
C ARG A 340 -28.39 0.62 -13.06
N ASN A 341 -28.38 -0.15 -14.14
CA ASN A 341 -29.54 -0.88 -14.64
C ASN A 341 -29.07 -2.25 -15.09
N SER A 342 -29.61 -3.31 -14.49
CA SER A 342 -29.18 -4.70 -14.66
C SER A 342 -29.57 -5.29 -16.03
N SER A 343 -29.20 -4.62 -17.11
CA SER A 343 -29.46 -4.98 -18.50
C SER A 343 -28.15 -5.15 -19.27
N TYR A 344 -28.06 -6.26 -20.00
CA TYR A 344 -26.96 -6.60 -20.91
C TYR A 344 -27.33 -6.10 -22.31
N TRP A 345 -26.40 -5.45 -23.00
CA TRP A 345 -26.58 -5.01 -24.39
C TRP A 345 -25.51 -5.63 -25.26
N THR A 346 -25.92 -6.16 -26.41
CA THR A 346 -25.05 -6.64 -27.49
C THR A 346 -25.36 -5.81 -28.74
N GLY A 347 -24.37 -5.10 -29.28
CA GLY A 347 -24.51 -4.42 -30.56
C GLY A 347 -23.16 -3.99 -31.11
N ASP A 348 -22.96 -4.19 -32.42
CA ASP A 348 -21.88 -3.58 -33.18
C ASP A 348 -22.18 -2.07 -33.29
N VAL A 349 -21.37 -1.23 -32.64
CA VAL A 349 -21.52 0.22 -32.71
C VAL A 349 -20.18 0.85 -33.06
N ASP A 350 -20.13 1.58 -34.18
CA ASP A 350 -18.95 2.35 -34.58
C ASP A 350 -18.63 3.46 -33.56
N LEU A 351 -17.36 3.89 -33.53
CA LEU A 351 -16.76 4.81 -32.55
C LEU A 351 -17.59 6.09 -32.28
N LEU A 352 -18.29 6.62 -33.30
CA LEU A 352 -19.17 7.79 -33.16
C LEU A 352 -20.49 7.47 -32.44
N GLY A 353 -21.04 6.28 -32.63
CA GLY A 353 -22.18 5.80 -31.85
C GLY A 353 -21.81 5.52 -30.40
N TRP A 354 -20.57 5.06 -30.15
CA TRP A 354 -20.03 4.88 -28.81
C TRP A 354 -19.93 6.20 -28.02
N ILE A 355 -19.45 7.28 -28.67
CA ILE A 355 -19.39 8.64 -28.07
C ILE A 355 -20.82 9.18 -27.80
N GLY A 356 -21.77 8.91 -28.69
CA GLY A 356 -23.17 9.32 -28.53
C GLY A 356 -23.88 8.66 -27.35
N GLU A 357 -23.64 7.37 -27.09
CA GLU A 357 -24.22 6.65 -25.96
C GLU A 357 -23.53 6.97 -24.63
N LEU A 358 -22.23 7.28 -24.66
CA LEU A 358 -21.47 7.78 -23.51
C LEU A 358 -22.00 9.13 -23.01
N LEU A 359 -22.26 10.08 -23.94
CA LEU A 359 -22.87 11.35 -23.60
C LEU A 359 -24.27 11.17 -23.00
N ARG A 360 -25.01 10.14 -23.44
CA ARG A 360 -26.35 9.83 -22.92
C ARG A 360 -26.34 9.17 -21.52
N CYS A 361 -25.24 8.55 -21.11
CA CYS A 361 -25.04 8.04 -19.74
C CYS A 361 -24.47 9.09 -18.76
N MET A 362 -23.93 10.20 -19.26
CA MET A 362 -23.35 11.29 -18.47
C MET A 362 -24.36 12.37 -18.08
N CYS A 363 -25.51 12.46 -18.76
CA CYS A 363 -26.70 13.20 -18.29
C CYS A 363 -27.60 12.26 -17.46
#